data_AF-A0A9D9AGN6-F1
#
_entry.id   AF-A0A9D9AGN6-F1
#
_cell.length_a   1.000
_cell.length_b   1.000
_cell.length_c   1.000
_cell.angle_alpha   90.00
_cell.angle_beta   90.00
_cell.angle_gamma   90.00
#
_symmetry.space_group_name_H-M   'P 1'
#
loop_
_entity.id
_entity.type
_entity.pdbx_description
1 polymer ?
#
loop_
_entity_poly.entity_id
_entity_poly.type
_entity_poly.pdbx_seq_one_letter_code
_entity_poly.pdbx_strand_id
1 'polypeptide(L)'
;MFIRAIAALALAIAASLPIGSATAQGQPAQSTEVLRETHGDWDIRCNSARPDECYMVQTASNDQGRPMVEFSLIRLAPGGPAPAGATAVVPLGTALPEGLLFQIDGGEPLRFAYDFCAPAGCIANLALTAEQVAAMKRGAQ
;
A
#
# COMPACT_ATOMS: atom_id res chain seq x y z
N MET A 1 27.18 -83.40 25.44
CA MET A 1 27.86 -83.03 24.18
C MET A 1 26.78 -82.57 23.21
N PHE A 2 26.66 -81.32 22.75
CA PHE A 2 27.50 -80.13 22.85
C PHE A 2 26.58 -78.90 22.93
N ILE A 3 26.91 -78.01 23.87
CA ILE A 3 26.41 -76.64 23.94
C ILE A 3 27.09 -75.83 22.84
N ARG A 4 26.34 -75.05 22.04
CA ARG A 4 26.81 -73.78 21.45
C ARG A 4 25.66 -72.79 21.26
N ALA A 5 25.71 -71.72 22.05
CA ALA A 5 24.95 -70.49 21.89
C ALA A 5 25.52 -69.66 20.72
N ILE A 6 24.68 -68.88 20.04
CA ILE A 6 25.11 -67.71 19.27
C ILE A 6 24.18 -66.54 19.60
N ALA A 7 24.82 -65.45 20.01
CA ALA A 7 24.25 -64.24 20.57
C ALA A 7 23.46 -63.40 19.54
N ALA A 8 22.39 -62.76 20.02
CA ALA A 8 21.62 -61.77 19.27
C ALA A 8 22.41 -60.46 19.14
N LEU A 9 22.63 -60.01 17.90
CA LEU A 9 23.17 -58.68 17.59
C LEU A 9 21.98 -57.73 17.34
N ALA A 10 21.66 -56.88 18.30
CA ALA A 10 20.68 -55.82 18.13
C ALA A 10 21.30 -54.65 17.35
N LEU A 11 20.83 -54.41 16.13
CA LEU A 11 21.22 -53.28 15.30
C LEU A 11 20.29 -52.09 15.63
N ALA A 12 20.81 -51.06 16.29
CA ALA A 12 20.07 -49.81 16.52
C ALA A 12 20.16 -48.94 15.25
N ILE A 13 19.02 -48.68 14.60
CA ILE A 13 18.92 -47.75 13.47
C ILE A 13 18.62 -46.36 14.03
N ALA A 14 19.60 -45.45 13.94
CA ALA A 14 19.39 -44.03 14.22
C ALA A 14 18.63 -43.39 13.05
N ALA A 15 17.40 -42.94 13.30
CA ALA A 15 16.59 -42.22 12.31
C ALA A 15 17.06 -40.76 12.23
N SER A 16 17.76 -40.40 11.15
CA SER A 16 18.05 -39.01 10.77
C SER A 16 16.83 -38.40 10.08
N LEU A 17 16.11 -37.53 10.80
CA LEU A 17 15.03 -36.71 10.23
C LEU A 17 15.63 -35.58 9.39
N PRO A 18 15.26 -35.41 8.10
CA PRO A 18 15.63 -34.22 7.36
C PRO A 18 14.83 -33.02 7.89
N ILE A 19 15.53 -31.99 8.36
CA ILE A 19 14.93 -30.69 8.66
C ILE A 19 14.56 -30.07 7.31
N GLY A 20 13.30 -30.15 6.93
CA GLY A 20 12.77 -29.53 5.73
C GLY A 20 12.85 -28.01 5.83
N SER A 21 13.67 -27.38 4.98
CA SER A 21 13.67 -25.93 4.79
C SER A 21 12.43 -25.54 4.01
N ALA A 22 11.35 -25.16 4.69
CA ALA A 22 10.20 -24.52 4.07
C ALA A 22 10.57 -23.08 3.71
N THR A 23 11.13 -22.87 2.52
CA THR A 23 11.19 -21.54 1.91
C THR A 23 9.78 -21.21 1.42
N ALA A 24 8.97 -20.58 2.28
CA ALA A 24 7.77 -19.89 1.85
C ALA A 24 8.18 -18.68 1.02
N GLN A 25 8.48 -18.90 -0.26
CA GLN A 25 8.54 -17.82 -1.24
C GLN A 25 7.11 -17.32 -1.43
N GLY A 26 6.74 -16.28 -0.69
CA GLY A 26 5.48 -15.57 -0.92
C GLY A 26 5.49 -15.03 -2.35
N GLN A 27 4.63 -15.60 -3.20
CA GLN A 27 4.35 -15.05 -4.52
C GLN A 27 3.98 -13.56 -4.35
N PRO A 28 4.50 -12.63 -5.18
CA PRO A 28 4.03 -11.26 -5.16
C PRO A 28 2.52 -11.28 -5.41
N ALA A 29 1.75 -10.70 -4.48
CA ALA A 29 0.32 -10.57 -4.63
C ALA A 29 0.04 -9.86 -5.96
N GLN A 30 -0.67 -10.54 -6.88
CA GLN A 30 -1.11 -9.93 -8.12
C GLN A 30 -2.00 -8.73 -7.76
N SER A 31 -1.74 -7.57 -8.35
CA SER A 31 -2.58 -6.40 -8.13
C SER A 31 -4.00 -6.74 -8.58
N THR A 32 -4.96 -6.63 -7.68
CA THR A 32 -6.38 -6.82 -8.00
C THR A 32 -7.00 -5.55 -8.57
N GLU A 33 -6.18 -4.63 -9.09
CA GLU A 33 -6.60 -3.31 -9.52
C GLU A 33 -6.69 -3.25 -11.05
N VAL A 34 -7.78 -2.68 -11.56
CA VAL A 34 -8.02 -2.47 -12.98
C VAL A 34 -8.35 -1.00 -13.25
N LEU A 35 -7.72 -0.43 -14.29
CA LEU A 35 -8.07 0.89 -14.80
C LEU A 35 -9.46 0.84 -15.43
N ARG A 36 -10.37 1.70 -14.99
CA ARG A 36 -11.73 1.81 -15.53
C ARG A 36 -11.86 2.99 -16.49
N GLU A 37 -11.39 4.16 -16.07
CA GLU A 37 -11.54 5.42 -16.80
C GLU A 37 -10.35 6.34 -16.53
N THR A 38 -10.08 7.27 -17.45
CA THR A 38 -9.09 8.34 -17.26
C THR A 38 -9.76 9.69 -17.56
N HIS A 39 -9.56 10.66 -16.68
CA HIS A 39 -10.11 12.02 -16.72
C HIS A 39 -8.98 13.03 -16.54
N GLY A 40 -8.37 13.48 -17.64
CA GLY A 40 -7.17 14.32 -17.58
C GLY A 40 -6.02 13.56 -16.92
N ASP A 41 -5.47 14.12 -15.84
CA ASP A 41 -4.38 13.50 -15.07
C ASP A 41 -4.87 12.44 -14.06
N TRP A 42 -6.19 12.24 -13.93
CA TRP A 42 -6.78 11.32 -12.96
C TRP A 42 -7.16 9.99 -13.60
N ASP A 43 -6.76 8.89 -12.97
CA ASP A 43 -7.27 7.57 -13.26
C ASP A 43 -8.35 7.17 -12.25
N ILE A 44 -9.43 6.56 -12.72
CA ILE A 44 -10.37 5.81 -11.87
C ILE A 44 -9.97 4.34 -11.93
N ARG A 45 -9.60 3.80 -10.78
CA ARG A 45 -9.16 2.41 -10.65
C ARG A 45 -10.03 1.68 -9.66
N CYS A 46 -10.32 0.41 -9.96
CA CYS A 46 -11.27 -0.40 -9.20
C CYS A 46 -10.69 -1.77 -8.88
N ASN A 47 -11.22 -2.40 -7.84
CA ASN A 47 -10.89 -3.78 -7.54
C ASN A 47 -11.57 -4.73 -8.55
N SER A 48 -10.82 -5.66 -9.16
CA SER A 48 -11.33 -6.62 -10.14
C SER A 48 -12.29 -7.65 -9.54
N ALA A 49 -12.13 -8.00 -8.26
CA ALA A 49 -13.03 -8.88 -7.52
C ALA A 49 -14.20 -8.12 -6.86
N ARG A 50 -14.06 -6.80 -6.67
CA ARG A 50 -15.09 -5.91 -6.10
C ARG A 50 -15.24 -4.64 -6.97
N PRO A 51 -15.88 -4.72 -8.15
CA PRO A 51 -15.87 -3.64 -9.15
C PRO A 51 -16.49 -2.30 -8.73
N ASP A 52 -17.26 -2.29 -7.63
CA ASP A 52 -17.83 -1.09 -7.02
C ASP A 52 -16.85 -0.39 -6.04
N GLU A 53 -15.79 -1.07 -5.62
CA GLU A 53 -14.71 -0.50 -4.81
C GLU A 53 -13.70 0.17 -5.73
N CYS A 54 -13.94 1.45 -6.00
CA CYS A 54 -13.07 2.29 -6.83
C CYS A 54 -12.51 3.47 -6.05
N TYR A 55 -11.37 3.96 -6.53
CA TYR A 55 -10.76 5.22 -6.11
C TYR A 55 -10.27 6.00 -7.33
N MET A 56 -10.10 7.30 -7.13
CA MET A 56 -9.42 8.17 -8.09
C MET A 56 -7.97 8.28 -7.68
N VAL A 57 -7.03 8.26 -8.63
CA VAL A 57 -5.60 8.43 -8.35
C VAL A 57 -4.94 9.34 -9.38
N GLN A 58 -4.02 10.16 -8.91
CA GLN A 58 -3.14 10.97 -9.74
C GLN A 58 -1.70 10.76 -9.27
N THR A 59 -0.77 10.69 -10.22
CA THR A 59 0.66 10.62 -9.93
C THR A 59 1.33 11.93 -10.34
N ALA A 60 1.71 12.75 -9.36
CA ALA A 60 2.50 13.94 -9.60
C ALA A 60 3.96 13.55 -9.82
N SER A 61 4.57 14.11 -10.87
CA SER A 61 5.96 13.84 -11.27
C SER A 61 6.83 15.09 -11.12
N ASN A 62 8.14 14.91 -10.98
CA ASN A 62 9.08 16.03 -11.04
C ASN A 62 9.29 16.52 -12.48
N ASP A 63 10.12 17.56 -12.62
CA ASP A 63 10.55 18.17 -13.89
C ASP A 63 11.17 17.19 -14.90
N GLN A 64 11.70 16.07 -14.41
CA GLN A 64 12.29 15.00 -15.20
C GLN A 64 11.29 13.87 -15.50
N GLY A 65 10.01 14.06 -15.20
CA GLY A 65 8.93 13.09 -15.45
C GLY A 65 8.96 11.87 -14.55
N ARG A 66 9.72 11.89 -13.44
CA ARG A 66 9.73 10.79 -12.47
C ARG A 66 8.59 10.96 -11.46
N PRO A 67 7.79 9.91 -11.19
CA PRO A 67 6.79 9.91 -10.12
C PRO A 67 7.39 10.35 -8.78
N MET A 68 6.78 11.35 -8.15
CA MET A 68 7.16 11.84 -6.82
C MET A 68 6.06 11.61 -5.80
N VAL A 69 4.81 11.88 -6.15
CA VAL A 69 3.70 11.72 -5.21
C VAL A 69 2.58 10.99 -5.90
N GLU A 70 2.06 9.96 -5.26
CA GLU A 70 0.76 9.38 -5.63
C GLU A 70 -0.29 9.93 -4.67
N PHE A 71 -1.36 10.49 -5.21
CA PHE A 71 -2.48 11.01 -4.44
C PHE A 71 -3.75 10.30 -4.87
N SER A 72 -4.37 9.57 -3.96
CA SER A 72 -5.62 8.85 -4.22
C SER A 72 -6.77 9.39 -3.38
N LEU A 73 -7.99 9.32 -3.90
CA LEU A 73 -9.22 9.72 -3.22
C LEU A 73 -10.25 8.60 -3.24
N ILE A 74 -10.94 8.46 -2.11
CA ILE A 74 -12.15 7.66 -1.97
C ILE A 74 -13.31 8.55 -1.55
N ARG A 75 -14.51 8.16 -1.96
CA ARG A 75 -15.74 8.69 -1.38
C ARG A 75 -15.96 8.02 -0.02
N LEU A 76 -16.16 8.81 1.03
CA LEU A 76 -16.52 8.28 2.34
C LEU A 76 -18.03 8.10 2.44
N ALA A 77 -18.45 7.19 3.31
CA ALA A 77 -19.87 6.99 3.60
C ALA A 77 -20.49 8.30 4.15
N PRO A 78 -21.75 8.61 3.77
CA PRO A 78 -22.43 9.80 4.27
C PRO A 78 -22.64 9.73 5.79
N GLY A 79 -22.74 10.91 6.42
CA GLY A 79 -22.91 11.04 7.89
C GLY A 79 -21.60 11.08 8.68
N GLY A 80 -20.46 10.86 8.03
CA GLY A 80 -19.13 11.08 8.61
C GLY A 80 -18.70 12.55 8.63
N PRO A 81 -17.56 12.87 9.27
CA PRO A 81 -17.04 14.23 9.39
C PRO A 81 -16.52 14.82 8.08
N ALA A 82 -16.30 13.99 7.05
CA ALA A 82 -15.77 14.40 5.76
C ALA A 82 -16.44 13.60 4.61
N PRO A 83 -16.71 14.22 3.45
CA PRO A 83 -17.25 13.53 2.28
C PRO A 83 -16.23 12.69 1.51
N ALA A 84 -14.94 12.96 1.68
CA ALA A 84 -13.86 12.26 0.97
C ALA A 84 -12.67 12.02 1.88
N GLY A 85 -12.04 10.86 1.68
CA GLY A 85 -10.75 10.50 2.24
C GLY A 85 -9.72 10.54 1.13
N ALA A 86 -8.51 10.95 1.45
CA ALA A 86 -7.40 10.87 0.51
C ALA A 86 -6.17 10.28 1.16
N THR A 87 -5.34 9.65 0.34
CA THR A 87 -4.06 9.10 0.76
C THR A 87 -2.98 9.66 -0.16
N ALA A 88 -1.98 10.30 0.43
CA ALA A 88 -0.78 10.72 -0.26
C ALA A 88 0.35 9.75 0.08
N VAL A 89 1.02 9.22 -0.94
CA VAL A 89 2.24 8.43 -0.80
C VAL A 89 3.39 9.22 -1.41
N VAL A 90 4.35 9.59 -0.57
CA VAL A 90 5.55 10.33 -0.97
C VAL A 90 6.81 9.47 -0.82
N PRO A 91 7.95 9.82 -1.43
CA PRO A 91 9.13 8.98 -1.43
C PRO A 91 9.76 8.90 -0.05
N LEU A 92 10.55 7.84 0.18
CA LEU A 92 11.40 7.71 1.35
C LEU A 92 12.49 8.81 1.36
N GLY A 93 12.96 9.15 2.55
CA GLY A 93 13.92 10.24 2.75
C GLY A 93 13.26 11.63 2.83
N THR A 94 11.93 11.71 2.87
CA THR A 94 11.19 12.95 3.16
C THR A 94 11.37 13.39 4.62
N ALA A 95 11.29 14.69 4.88
CA ALA A 95 11.42 15.26 6.22
C ALA A 95 10.14 15.05 7.04
N LEU A 96 10.14 14.03 7.91
CA LEU A 96 8.98 13.71 8.77
C LEU A 96 8.51 14.84 9.68
N PRO A 97 9.39 15.65 10.32
CA PRO A 97 8.94 16.74 11.18
C PRO A 97 8.15 17.83 10.45
N GLU A 98 8.34 17.96 9.14
CA GLU A 98 7.58 18.91 8.32
C GLU A 98 6.21 18.33 7.90
N GLY A 99 6.07 17.02 7.81
CA GLY A 99 4.84 16.42 7.30
C GLY A 99 4.60 16.73 5.81
N LEU A 100 3.39 16.45 5.35
CA LEU A 100 2.93 16.78 4.01
C LEU A 100 2.31 18.18 4.00
N LEU A 101 2.80 19.05 3.11
CA LEU A 101 2.12 20.30 2.78
C LEU A 101 1.20 20.06 1.58
N PHE A 102 -0.09 20.30 1.79
CA PHE A 102 -1.12 20.19 0.76
C PHE A 102 -1.74 21.57 0.55
N GLN A 103 -1.68 22.05 -0.69
CA GLN A 103 -2.19 23.36 -1.07
C GLN A 103 -2.98 23.18 -2.37
N ILE A 104 -4.13 23.86 -2.46
CA ILE A 104 -4.93 23.90 -3.68
C ILE A 104 -4.70 25.27 -4.30
N ASP A 105 -4.19 25.30 -5.52
CA ASP A 105 -3.78 26.51 -6.23
C ASP A 105 -2.83 27.39 -5.41
N GLY A 106 -3.28 28.59 -5.03
CA GLY A 106 -2.57 29.53 -4.15
C GLY A 106 -3.27 29.75 -2.81
N GLY A 107 -4.16 28.84 -2.41
CA GLY A 107 -4.87 28.91 -1.13
C GLY A 107 -3.96 28.69 0.08
N GLU A 108 -4.52 28.71 1.29
CA GLU A 108 -3.73 28.44 2.50
C GLU A 108 -3.19 27.01 2.53
N PRO A 109 -1.88 26.80 2.73
CA PRO A 109 -1.31 25.45 2.86
C PRO A 109 -1.82 24.74 4.11
N LEU A 110 -2.21 23.49 3.94
CA LEU A 110 -2.61 22.58 5.00
C LEU A 110 -1.46 21.63 5.30
N ARG A 111 -1.19 21.40 6.59
CA ARG A 111 -0.15 20.46 7.02
C ARG A 111 -0.78 19.19 7.57
N PHE A 112 -0.36 18.06 7.02
CA PHE A 112 -0.75 16.73 7.47
C PHE A 112 0.47 15.98 7.97
N ALA A 113 0.33 15.27 9.09
CA ALA A 113 1.37 14.37 9.55
C ALA A 113 1.44 13.15 8.63
N TYR A 114 2.64 12.58 8.48
CA TYR A 114 2.76 11.22 7.95
C TYR A 114 2.33 10.24 9.05
N ASP A 115 1.44 9.30 8.72
CA ASP A 115 0.96 8.28 9.65
C ASP A 115 2.05 7.24 9.91
N PHE A 116 2.71 6.80 8.83
CA PHE A 116 3.82 5.85 8.87
C PHE A 116 4.57 5.84 7.52
N CYS A 117 5.72 5.17 7.49
CA CYS A 117 6.42 4.87 6.24
C CYS A 117 6.57 3.36 6.05
N ALA A 118 6.51 2.93 4.80
CA ALA A 118 6.64 1.56 4.34
C ALA A 118 7.57 1.53 3.10
N PRO A 119 7.95 0.36 2.57
CA PRO A 119 8.79 0.30 1.36
C PRO A 119 8.22 1.07 0.15
N ALA A 120 6.89 1.22 0.08
CA ALA A 120 6.23 1.99 -0.96
C ALA A 120 6.40 3.52 -0.81
N GLY A 121 6.71 4.04 0.38
CA GLY A 121 6.80 5.47 0.65
C GLY A 121 6.37 5.84 2.07
N CYS A 122 6.31 7.14 2.35
CA CYS A 122 5.68 7.69 3.55
C CYS A 122 4.23 8.08 3.24
N ILE A 123 3.31 7.68 4.12
CA ILE A 123 1.88 7.75 3.89
C ILE A 123 1.29 8.83 4.78
N ALA A 124 0.45 9.69 4.22
CA ALA A 124 -0.42 10.60 4.96
C ALA A 124 -1.87 10.38 4.54
N ASN A 125 -2.76 10.17 5.51
CA ASN A 125 -4.19 10.11 5.28
C ASN A 125 -4.86 11.45 5.62
N LEU A 126 -5.69 11.92 4.69
CA LEU A 126 -6.38 13.20 4.76
C LEU A 126 -7.89 12.96 4.82
N ALA A 127 -8.57 13.68 5.71
CA ALA A 127 -10.02 13.84 5.67
C ALA A 127 -10.34 15.17 5.01
N LEU A 128 -10.82 15.14 3.77
CA LEU A 128 -11.07 16.35 2.98
C LEU A 128 -12.47 16.90 3.26
N THR A 129 -12.54 18.16 3.65
CA THR A 129 -13.82 18.84 3.90
C THR A 129 -14.59 19.06 2.60
N ALA A 130 -15.90 19.32 2.70
CA ALA A 130 -16.72 19.64 1.53
C ALA A 130 -16.20 20.89 0.79
N GLU A 131 -15.66 21.86 1.51
CA GLU A 131 -15.05 23.06 0.94
C GLU A 131 -13.77 22.75 0.17
N GLN A 132 -12.88 21.92 0.75
CA GLN A 132 -11.64 21.49 0.09
C GLN A 132 -11.94 20.67 -1.18
N VAL A 133 -12.88 19.72 -1.12
CA VAL A 133 -13.32 18.97 -2.31
C VAL A 133 -13.90 19.90 -3.37
N ALA A 134 -14.68 20.91 -2.97
CA ALA A 134 -15.22 21.89 -3.91
C ALA A 134 -14.12 22.78 -4.51
N ALA A 135 -13.10 23.13 -3.73
CA ALA A 135 -11.93 23.86 -4.20
C ALA A 135 -11.12 23.03 -5.21
N MET A 136 -10.79 21.77 -4.89
CA MET A 136 -10.08 20.85 -5.81
C MET A 136 -10.81 20.69 -7.15
N LYS A 137 -12.15 20.61 -7.15
CA LYS A 137 -12.95 20.51 -8.38
C LYS A 137 -12.86 21.74 -9.29
N ARG A 138 -12.55 22.91 -8.72
CA ARG A 138 -12.43 24.18 -9.46
C ARG A 138 -10.98 24.56 -9.74
N GLY A 139 -10.06 24.03 -8.94
CA GLY A 139 -8.64 24.32 -9.03
C GLY A 139 -7.96 23.63 -10.20
N ALA A 140 -6.71 24.01 -10.41
CA ALA A 140 -5.88 23.52 -11.50
C ALA A 140 -4.57 22.89 -11.01
N GLN A 141 -4.24 23.01 -9.72
CA GLN A 141 -3.05 22.41 -9.09
C GLN A 141 -3.27 22.11 -7.60
#